data_AF-A0A4U6BFD1-F1
#
_entry.id   AF-A0A4U6BFD1-F1
#
_cell.length_a   1.000
_cell.length_b   1.000
_cell.length_c   1.000
_cell.angle_alpha   90.00
_cell.angle_beta   90.00
_cell.angle_gamma   90.00
#
_symmetry.space_group_name_H-M   'P 1'
#
loop_
_entity.id
_entity.type
_entity.pdbx_description
1 polymer ?
#
loop_
_entity_poly.entity_id
_entity_poly.type
_entity_poly.pdbx_seq_one_letter_code
_entity_poly.pdbx_strand_id
1 'polypeptide(L)'
;METRLNFFTRFAAAVAERSGKPVTFTFAVVIVVIWAVSGPFFGFSETWQLVINTGTTIVTFLMVFVLQNSQNRDGRALQAKLDELILATHAQNKFVGIEKLEEKQLRMLSERLAQQAERIEDKADEQAVSQTGKT
;
A
#
# COMPACT_ATOMS: atom_id res chain seq x y z
N MET A 1 -25.88 -1.95 -15.00
CA MET A 1 -24.58 -1.31 -14.65
C MET A 1 -23.65 -2.27 -13.90
N GLU A 2 -24.14 -3.38 -13.34
CA GLU A 2 -23.36 -4.35 -12.53
C GLU A 2 -22.38 -5.25 -13.32
N THR A 3 -22.61 -5.49 -14.62
CA THR A 3 -21.81 -6.43 -15.40
C THR A 3 -20.38 -5.94 -15.69
N ARG A 4 -20.15 -4.61 -15.72
CA ARG A 4 -18.82 -4.02 -16.03
C ARG A 4 -17.85 -4.08 -14.84
N LEU A 5 -18.36 -3.99 -13.62
CA LEU A 5 -17.55 -4.07 -12.39
C LEU A 5 -16.95 -5.46 -12.21
N ASN A 6 -17.68 -6.52 -12.57
CA ASN A 6 -17.19 -7.90 -12.49
C ASN A 6 -16.06 -8.20 -13.49
N PHE A 7 -16.13 -7.67 -14.72
CA PHE A 7 -15.06 -7.86 -15.70
C PHE A 7 -13.78 -7.12 -15.29
N PHE A 8 -13.88 -5.85 -14.89
CA PHE A 8 -12.72 -5.09 -14.44
C PHE A 8 -12.07 -5.72 -13.20
N THR A 9 -12.87 -6.13 -12.21
CA THR A 9 -12.35 -6.76 -10.99
C THR A 9 -11.64 -8.07 -11.30
N ARG A 10 -12.20 -8.90 -12.18
CA ARG A 10 -11.63 -10.19 -12.57
C ARG A 10 -10.40 -10.04 -13.48
N PHE A 11 -10.39 -9.03 -14.36
CA PHE A 11 -9.22 -8.65 -15.15
C PHE A 11 -8.10 -8.11 -14.26
N ALA A 12 -8.40 -7.16 -13.37
CA ALA A 12 -7.44 -6.60 -12.43
C ALA A 12 -6.85 -7.66 -11.49
N ALA A 13 -7.67 -8.60 -10.99
CA ALA A 13 -7.21 -9.73 -10.20
C ALA A 13 -6.29 -10.67 -11.00
N ALA A 14 -6.66 -11.00 -12.24
CA ALA A 14 -5.84 -11.83 -13.12
C ALA A 14 -4.53 -11.15 -13.52
N VAL A 15 -4.54 -9.82 -13.74
CA VAL A 15 -3.34 -9.02 -14.02
C VAL A 15 -2.46 -8.97 -12.78
N ALA A 16 -3.00 -8.72 -11.59
CA ALA A 16 -2.25 -8.69 -10.33
C ALA A 16 -1.61 -10.05 -10.00
N GLU A 17 -2.36 -11.14 -10.17
CA GLU A 17 -1.85 -12.49 -9.92
C GLU A 17 -0.78 -12.92 -10.95
N ARG A 18 -0.89 -12.44 -12.20
CA ARG A 18 0.10 -12.74 -13.24
C ARG A 18 1.33 -11.87 -13.14
N SER A 19 1.21 -10.57 -12.87
CA SER A 19 2.33 -9.63 -12.82
C SER A 19 3.36 -9.95 -11.72
N GLY A 20 2.96 -10.67 -10.66
CA GLY A 20 3.89 -11.18 -9.64
C GLY A 20 4.62 -12.48 -10.00
N LYS A 21 4.30 -13.14 -11.13
CA LYS A 21 4.90 -14.43 -11.50
C LYS A 21 6.18 -14.23 -12.32
N PRO A 22 7.26 -14.99 -12.08
CA PRO A 22 8.51 -14.90 -12.87
C PRO A 22 8.28 -15.06 -14.39
N VAL A 23 7.26 -15.83 -14.78
CA VAL A 23 6.89 -16.09 -16.17
C VAL A 23 6.46 -14.82 -16.93
N THR A 24 5.79 -13.86 -16.28
CA THR A 24 5.42 -12.60 -16.95
C THR A 24 6.62 -11.71 -17.19
N PHE A 25 7.63 -11.76 -16.31
CA PHE A 25 8.88 -11.03 -16.54
C PHE A 25 9.61 -11.59 -17.76
N THR A 26 9.75 -12.91 -17.85
CA THR A 26 10.35 -13.57 -19.03
C THR A 26 9.60 -13.20 -20.32
N PHE A 27 8.27 -13.19 -20.29
CA PHE A 27 7.46 -12.80 -21.45
C PHE A 27 7.67 -11.33 -21.85
N ALA A 28 7.73 -10.41 -20.88
CA ALA A 28 8.02 -9.00 -21.14
C ALA A 28 9.41 -8.81 -21.76
N VAL A 29 10.43 -9.52 -21.25
CA VAL A 29 11.79 -9.49 -21.81
C VAL A 29 11.80 -10.00 -23.26
N VAL A 30 11.09 -11.10 -23.55
CA VAL A 30 10.98 -11.61 -24.93
C VAL A 30 10.35 -10.57 -25.87
N ILE A 31 9.30 -9.88 -25.44
CA ILE A 31 8.67 -8.80 -26.23
C ILE A 31 9.67 -7.67 -26.52
N VAL A 32 10.44 -7.23 -25.51
CA VAL A 32 11.46 -6.19 -25.67
C VAL A 32 12.55 -6.64 -26.64
N VAL A 33 12.99 -7.90 -26.57
CA VAL A 33 13.99 -8.47 -27.49
C VAL A 33 13.46 -8.51 -28.92
N ILE A 34 12.21 -8.97 -29.13
CA ILE A 34 11.58 -9.00 -30.47
C ILE A 34 11.50 -7.58 -31.04
N TRP A 35 11.07 -6.61 -30.24
CA TRP A 35 11.05 -5.22 -30.64
C TRP A 35 12.45 -4.73 -31.01
N ALA A 36 13.47 -4.96 -30.19
CA ALA A 36 14.85 -4.54 -30.45
C ALA A 36 15.40 -5.15 -31.76
N VAL A 37 15.14 -6.44 -32.01
CA VAL A 37 15.55 -7.15 -33.24
C VAL A 37 14.79 -6.64 -34.48
N SER A 38 13.57 -6.12 -34.32
CA SER A 38 12.86 -5.45 -35.41
C SER A 38 13.47 -4.10 -35.79
N GLY A 39 14.22 -3.44 -34.89
CA GLY A 39 14.80 -2.10 -35.09
C GLY A 39 15.64 -1.92 -36.35
N PRO A 40 16.60 -2.83 -36.66
CA PRO A 40 17.38 -2.80 -37.89
C PRO A 40 16.55 -2.84 -39.18
N PHE A 41 15.42 -3.57 -39.19
CA PHE A 41 14.52 -3.63 -40.35
C PHE A 41 13.79 -2.31 -40.61
N PHE A 42 13.54 -1.52 -39.56
CA PHE A 42 12.89 -0.21 -39.63
C PHE A 42 13.88 0.96 -39.56
N GLY A 43 15.19 0.68 -39.67
CA GLY A 43 16.23 1.70 -39.61
C GLY A 43 16.22 2.52 -38.31
N PHE A 44 15.74 1.95 -37.20
CA PHE A 44 15.53 2.65 -35.93
C PHE A 44 14.73 3.96 -36.07
N SER A 45 13.75 3.98 -36.98
CA SER A 45 12.93 5.16 -37.27
C SER A 45 12.22 5.76 -36.06
N GLU A 46 11.88 7.05 -36.16
CA GLU A 46 11.08 7.78 -35.17
C GLU A 46 9.77 7.06 -34.84
N THR A 47 9.06 6.51 -35.84
CA THR A 47 7.83 5.75 -35.62
C THR A 47 8.07 4.47 -34.82
N TRP A 48 9.18 3.77 -35.06
CA TRP A 48 9.53 2.56 -34.35
C TRP A 48 9.83 2.81 -32.86
N GLN A 49 10.52 3.93 -32.55
CA GLN A 49 10.75 4.38 -31.18
C GLN A 49 9.48 4.90 -30.51
N LEU A 50 8.65 5.64 -31.25
CA LEU A 50 7.38 6.17 -30.76
C LEU A 50 6.45 5.06 -30.29
N VAL A 51 6.35 3.95 -31.04
CA VAL A 51 5.47 2.83 -30.68
C VAL A 51 5.80 2.25 -29.31
N ILE A 52 7.07 2.03 -28.97
CA ILE A 52 7.42 1.48 -27.65
C ILE A 52 7.25 2.51 -26.54
N ASN A 53 7.60 3.77 -26.79
CA ASN A 53 7.50 4.83 -25.80
C ASN A 53 6.04 5.13 -25.47
N THR A 54 5.19 5.27 -26.48
CA THR A 54 3.75 5.47 -26.31
C THR A 54 3.11 4.25 -25.67
N GLY A 55 3.45 3.04 -26.13
CA GLY A 55 2.93 1.80 -25.56
C GLY A 55 3.26 1.63 -24.08
N THR A 56 4.54 1.81 -23.73
CA THR A 56 5.01 1.70 -22.34
C THR A 56 4.38 2.78 -21.46
N THR A 57 4.18 3.99 -21.98
CA THR A 57 3.51 5.08 -21.24
C THR A 57 2.06 4.71 -20.90
N ILE A 58 1.31 4.18 -21.87
CA ILE A 58 -0.07 3.72 -21.65
C ILE A 58 -0.10 2.58 -20.62
N VAL A 59 0.78 1.58 -20.78
CA VAL A 59 0.86 0.44 -19.86
C VAL A 59 1.22 0.92 -18.45
N THR A 60 2.18 1.82 -18.32
CA THR A 60 2.59 2.39 -17.03
C THR A 60 1.45 3.17 -16.39
N PHE A 61 0.74 3.99 -17.16
CA PHE A 61 -0.42 4.73 -16.67
C PHE A 61 -1.51 3.79 -16.14
N LEU A 62 -1.82 2.72 -16.88
CA LEU A 62 -2.74 1.67 -16.43
C LEU A 62 -2.20 0.92 -15.20
N MET A 63 -0.89 0.67 -15.15
CA MET A 63 -0.23 -0.01 -14.03
C MET A 63 -0.35 0.80 -12.75
N VAL A 64 -0.31 2.13 -12.80
CA VAL A 64 -0.56 2.98 -11.62
C VAL A 64 -1.93 2.70 -11.03
N PHE A 65 -2.99 2.61 -11.83
CA PHE A 65 -4.32 2.27 -11.33
C PHE A 65 -4.42 0.84 -10.77
N VAL A 66 -3.80 -0.12 -11.45
CA VAL A 66 -3.76 -1.51 -10.98
C VAL A 66 -3.01 -1.62 -9.66
N LEU A 67 -1.86 -0.94 -9.56
CA LEU A 67 -1.03 -0.90 -8.37
C LEU A 67 -1.77 -0.22 -7.22
N GLN A 68 -2.41 0.93 -7.46
CA GLN A 68 -3.25 1.61 -6.47
C GLN A 68 -4.41 0.73 -5.99
N ASN A 69 -5.07 -0.01 -6.88
CA ASN A 69 -6.14 -0.92 -6.49
C ASN A 69 -5.62 -2.09 -5.63
N SER A 70 -4.46 -2.67 -5.99
CA SER A 70 -3.82 -3.71 -5.19
C SER A 70 -3.41 -3.17 -3.82
N GLN A 71 -2.72 -2.05 -3.79
CA GLN A 71 -2.26 -1.38 -2.57
C GLN A 71 -3.43 -1.00 -1.65
N ASN A 72 -4.54 -0.48 -2.20
CA ASN A 72 -5.74 -0.17 -1.42
C ASN A 72 -6.38 -1.42 -0.80
N ARG A 73 -6.42 -2.53 -1.56
CA ARG A 73 -6.93 -3.81 -1.03
C ARG A 73 -6.03 -4.35 0.09
N ASP A 74 -4.73 -4.34 -0.12
CA ASP A 74 -3.75 -4.87 0.84
C ASP A 74 -3.70 -3.99 2.11
N GLY A 75 -3.83 -2.67 1.98
CA GLY A 75 -3.96 -1.74 3.11
C GLY A 75 -5.18 -2.04 3.99
N ARG A 76 -6.35 -2.28 3.37
CA ARG A 76 -7.56 -2.68 4.12
C ARG A 76 -7.42 -4.03 4.82
N ALA A 77 -6.75 -5.00 4.18
CA ALA A 77 -6.50 -6.31 4.78
C ALA A 77 -5.55 -6.21 5.98
N LEU A 78 -4.53 -5.36 5.90
CA LEU A 78 -3.61 -5.10 7.01
C LEU A 78 -4.34 -4.46 8.19
N GLN A 79 -5.17 -3.44 7.94
CA GLN A 79 -5.98 -2.80 8.98
C GLN A 79 -6.89 -3.80 9.69
N ALA A 80 -7.62 -4.64 8.94
CA ALA A 80 -8.48 -5.66 9.54
C ALA A 80 -7.73 -6.65 10.46
N LYS A 81 -6.50 -7.04 10.08
CA LYS A 81 -5.65 -7.90 10.93
C LYS A 81 -5.17 -7.20 12.19
N LEU A 82 -4.83 -5.91 12.10
CA LEU A 82 -4.45 -5.11 13.27
C LEU A 82 -5.65 -4.91 14.21
N ASP A 83 -6.83 -4.63 13.67
CA ASP A 83 -8.07 -4.52 14.43
C ASP A 83 -8.37 -5.82 15.19
N GLU A 84 -8.24 -6.97 14.55
CA GLU A 84 -8.41 -8.28 15.18
C GLU A 84 -7.38 -8.51 16.31
N LEU A 85 -6.11 -8.15 16.10
CA LEU A 85 -5.07 -8.27 17.12
C LEU A 85 -5.36 -7.37 18.33
N ILE A 86 -5.80 -6.12 18.13
CA ILE A 86 -6.17 -5.18 19.19
C ILE A 86 -7.35 -5.74 19.99
N LEU A 87 -8.37 -6.25 19.30
CA LEU A 87 -9.56 -6.85 19.92
C LEU A 87 -9.18 -8.07 20.77
N ALA A 88 -8.26 -8.90 20.30
CA ALA A 88 -7.80 -10.12 20.99
C ALA A 88 -6.87 -9.84 22.19
N THR A 89 -6.15 -8.72 22.20
CA THR A 89 -5.19 -8.39 23.28
C THR A 89 -5.76 -7.56 24.42
N HIS A 90 -7.06 -7.26 24.44
CA HIS A 90 -7.69 -6.36 25.43
C HIS A 90 -7.03 -4.96 25.50
N ALA A 91 -6.22 -4.59 24.50
CA ALA A 91 -5.80 -3.22 24.29
C ALA A 91 -7.05 -2.41 23.97
N GLN A 92 -7.29 -1.33 24.71
CA GLN A 92 -8.53 -0.55 24.68
C GLN A 92 -9.13 -0.47 23.24
N ASN A 93 -10.31 -1.06 23.02
CA ASN A 93 -11.04 -1.11 21.72
C ASN A 93 -11.15 0.22 20.96
N LYS A 94 -10.78 1.33 21.59
CA LYS A 94 -10.70 2.68 21.03
C LYS A 94 -9.72 2.80 19.85
N PHE A 95 -8.82 1.85 19.64
CA PHE A 95 -7.89 1.85 18.50
C PHE A 95 -8.39 1.13 17.26
N VAL A 96 -9.48 0.35 17.38
CA VAL A 96 -10.08 -0.36 16.25
C VAL A 96 -10.70 0.65 15.28
N GLY A 97 -10.39 0.56 13.99
CA GLY A 97 -10.96 1.42 12.96
C GLY A 97 -10.44 2.86 12.95
N ILE A 98 -9.28 3.13 13.56
CA ILE A 98 -8.66 4.45 13.62
C ILE A 98 -8.45 5.07 12.23
N GLU A 99 -8.22 4.26 11.21
CA GLU A 99 -8.02 4.71 9.82
C GLU A 99 -9.23 5.43 9.22
N LYS A 100 -10.41 5.28 9.83
CA LYS A 100 -11.67 5.88 9.39
C LYS A 100 -11.95 7.22 10.08
N LEU A 101 -11.16 7.57 11.08
CA LEU A 101 -11.30 8.84 11.80
C LEU A 101 -10.94 10.01 10.87
N GLU A 102 -11.67 11.12 11.03
CA GLU A 102 -11.31 12.37 10.36
C GLU A 102 -9.98 12.90 10.92
N GLU A 103 -9.23 13.66 10.14
CA GLU A 103 -7.87 14.12 10.52
C GLU A 103 -7.85 14.86 11.88
N LYS A 104 -8.88 15.67 12.15
CA LYS A 104 -9.05 16.35 13.45
C LYS A 104 -9.22 15.37 14.61
N GLN A 105 -9.99 14.30 14.39
CA GLN A 105 -10.23 13.26 15.40
C GLN A 105 -8.97 12.44 15.63
N LEU A 106 -8.21 12.15 14.58
CA LEU A 106 -6.93 11.47 14.66
C LEU A 106 -5.90 12.29 15.45
N ARG A 107 -5.80 13.60 15.18
CA ARG A 107 -4.95 14.53 15.96
C ARG A 107 -5.34 14.59 17.43
N MET A 108 -6.64 14.74 17.75
CA MET A 108 -7.12 14.72 19.13
C MET A 108 -6.81 13.41 19.84
N LEU A 109 -6.86 12.28 19.13
CA LEU A 109 -6.49 10.99 19.70
C LEU A 109 -4.99 10.93 19.99
N SER A 110 -4.14 11.32 19.04
CA SER A 110 -2.68 11.38 19.22
C SER A 110 -2.27 12.30 20.36
N GLU A 111 -2.87 13.49 20.49
CA GLU A 111 -2.59 14.42 21.58
C GLU A 111 -2.96 13.83 22.95
N ARG A 112 -4.10 13.15 23.05
CA ARG A 112 -4.49 12.46 24.29
C ARG A 112 -3.51 11.34 24.66
N LEU A 113 -2.99 10.61 23.68
CA LEU A 113 -2.01 9.55 23.91
C LEU A 113 -0.68 10.11 24.39
N ALA A 114 -0.20 11.19 23.77
CA ALA A 114 1.00 11.89 24.19
C ALA A 114 0.88 12.36 25.65
N GLN A 115 -0.25 13.00 26.00
CA GLN A 115 -0.52 13.43 27.38
C GLN A 115 -0.63 12.26 28.37
N GLN A 116 -1.16 11.11 27.95
CA GLN A 116 -1.22 9.92 28.80
C GLN A 116 0.17 9.31 29.03
N ALA A 117 1.02 9.27 28.01
CA ALA A 117 2.39 8.78 28.12
C ALA A 117 3.21 9.67 29.07
N GLU A 118 3.13 10.99 28.90
CA GLU A 118 3.80 11.98 29.76
C GLU A 118 3.38 11.83 31.23
N ARG A 119 2.07 11.68 31.51
CA ARG A 119 1.57 11.43 32.87
C ARG A 119 2.02 10.09 33.48
N ILE A 120 2.33 9.09 32.66
CA ILE A 120 2.85 7.81 33.14
C ILE A 120 4.32 7.97 33.51
N GLU A 121 5.08 8.72 32.71
CA GLU A 121 6.49 9.04 32.93
C GLU A 121 6.66 9.91 34.20
N ASP A 122 5.89 10.98 34.34
CA ASP A 122 5.89 11.85 35.53
C ASP A 122 5.60 11.06 36.82
N LYS A 123 4.63 10.13 36.76
CA LYS A 123 4.28 9.28 37.90
C LYS A 123 5.35 8.25 38.22
N ALA A 124 6.06 7.75 37.22
CA ALA A 124 7.18 6.84 37.42
C ALA A 124 8.35 7.59 38.11
N ASP A 125 8.62 8.83 37.70
CA ASP A 125 9.64 9.68 38.28
C ASP A 125 9.31 10.12 39.72
N GLU A 126 8.07 10.52 40.00
CA GLU A 126 7.62 10.83 41.37
C GLU A 126 7.74 9.61 42.32
N GLN A 127 7.47 8.40 41.82
CA GLN A 127 7.61 7.16 42.60
C GLN A 127 9.09 6.80 42.85
N ALA A 128 9.98 7.03 41.87
CA ALA A 128 11.41 6.81 42.02
C ALA A 128 12.05 7.79 43.03
N VAL A 129 11.61 9.05 43.04
CA VAL A 129 12.07 10.07 44.01
C VAL A 129 11.55 9.79 45.42
N SER A 130 10.30 9.34 45.54
CA SER A 130 9.66 8.95 46.82
C SER A 130 10.32 7.74 47.48
N GLN A 131 10.79 6.75 46.71
CA GLN A 131 11.53 5.59 47.24
C GLN A 131 12.97 5.92 47.63
N THR A 132 13.62 6.86 46.94
CA THR A 132 15.03 7.25 47.21
C THR A 132 15.16 8.12 48.47
N GLY A 133 14.12 8.92 48.82
CA GLY A 133 14.13 9.77 50.02
C GLY A 133 13.80 9.07 51.36
N LYS A 134 13.58 7.75 51.36
CA LYS A 134 13.19 6.96 52.55
C LYS A 134 14.31 6.08 53.12
N THR A 135 15.54 6.20 52.61
CA THR A 135 16.73 5.49 53.09
C THR A 135 17.68 6.47 53.75
#